data_AF-A0A5P2BQB4-F1
#
_entry.id   AF-A0A5P2BQB4-F1
#
_cell.length_a   1.000
_cell.length_b   1.000
_cell.length_c   1.000
_cell.angle_alpha   90.00
_cell.angle_beta   90.00
_cell.angle_gamma   90.00
#
_symmetry.space_group_name_H-M   'P 1'
#
loop_
_entity.id
_entity.type
_entity.pdbx_description
1 polymer ?
#
loop_
_entity_poly.entity_id
_entity_poly.type
_entity_poly.pdbx_seq_one_letter_code
_entity_poly.pdbx_strand_id
1 'polypeptide(L)'
;MRQVPSLLFVLYVACAVCKAHIAHLEFTPPGAHPVSMPRWDARRRSAYAASRNPSLWWFTVESEAYANGAGENVSAEDADRYRRAFRYPRTFARVHTAGLKGDAGFCAQCDVPYCGRHWRHQETATGEGTTLCPLGHRR
;
A
#
# COMPACT_ATOMS: atom_id res chain seq x y z
N MET A 1 17.35 20.00 -3.92
CA MET A 1 16.88 18.62 -3.67
C MET A 1 16.59 18.51 -2.18
N ARG A 2 15.33 18.27 -1.76
CA ARG A 2 15.03 18.04 -0.33
C ARG A 2 15.50 16.63 0.01
N GLN A 3 16.45 16.49 0.93
CA GLN A 3 16.81 15.19 1.50
C GLN A 3 15.56 14.61 2.16
N VAL A 4 15.12 13.46 1.65
CA VAL A 4 14.16 12.62 2.36
C VAL A 4 14.90 12.09 3.58
N PRO A 5 14.36 12.22 4.80
CA PRO A 5 15.00 11.64 5.98
C PRO A 5 15.30 10.18 5.70
N SER A 6 16.52 9.71 6.02
CA SER A 6 16.92 8.29 5.91
C SER A 6 16.22 7.40 6.95
N LEU A 7 14.99 7.74 7.31
CA LEU A 7 14.17 7.03 8.26
C LEU A 7 13.30 6.06 7.50
N LEU A 8 13.44 4.79 7.84
CA LEU A 8 12.44 3.78 7.53
C LEU A 8 11.08 4.25 8.03
N PHE A 9 10.04 4.03 7.24
CA PHE A 9 8.67 4.27 7.69
C PHE A 9 7.73 3.17 7.24
N VAL A 10 6.81 2.85 8.14
CA VAL A 10 5.78 1.84 7.95
C VAL A 10 4.42 2.53 8.05
N LEU A 11 3.57 2.27 7.08
CA LEU A 11 2.22 2.82 6.99
C LEU A 11 1.22 1.68 7.09
N TYR A 12 0.39 1.74 8.13
CA TYR A 12 -0.75 0.85 8.30
C TYR A 12 -2.03 1.56 7.88
N VAL A 13 -2.81 0.90 7.04
CA VAL A 13 -4.16 1.32 6.66
C VAL A 13 -5.14 0.36 7.32
N ALA A 14 -6.16 0.90 7.98
CA ALA A 14 -7.13 0.11 8.73
C ALA A 14 -8.54 0.35 8.19
N CYS A 15 -9.35 -0.71 8.09
CA CYS A 15 -10.73 -0.61 7.66
C CYS A 15 -11.54 0.32 8.58
N ALA A 16 -12.32 1.23 8.00
CA ALA A 16 -13.15 2.16 8.75
C ALA A 16 -14.23 1.46 9.60
N VAL A 17 -14.70 0.28 9.17
CA VAL A 17 -15.75 -0.50 9.85
C VAL A 17 -15.15 -1.40 10.95
N CYS A 18 -14.39 -2.44 10.59
CA CYS A 18 -13.92 -3.44 11.56
C CYS A 18 -12.53 -3.15 12.15
N LYS A 19 -11.87 -2.05 11.76
CA LYS A 19 -10.52 -1.66 12.20
C LYS A 19 -9.40 -2.67 11.88
N ALA A 20 -9.69 -3.74 11.14
CA ALA A 20 -8.67 -4.67 10.65
C ALA A 20 -7.62 -3.92 9.82
N HIS A 21 -6.35 -4.29 9.97
CA HIS A 21 -5.28 -3.79 9.10
C HIS A 21 -5.44 -4.39 7.71
N ILE A 22 -5.59 -3.53 6.70
CA ILE A 22 -5.92 -3.92 5.32
C ILE A 22 -4.76 -3.68 4.35
N ALA A 23 -3.81 -2.82 4.74
CA ALA A 23 -2.58 -2.64 4.01
C ALA A 23 -1.43 -2.33 4.98
N HIS A 24 -0.28 -2.93 4.69
CA HIS A 24 1.01 -2.67 5.27
C HIS A 24 1.93 -2.22 4.14
N LEU A 25 2.36 -0.97 4.19
CA LEU A 25 3.37 -0.43 3.28
C LEU A 25 4.62 -0.13 4.08
N GLU A 26 5.75 -0.62 3.61
CA GLU A 26 7.04 -0.41 4.26
C GLU A 26 8.04 0.13 3.24
N PHE A 27 8.65 1.26 3.58
CA PHE A 27 9.68 1.94 2.81
C PHE A 27 10.99 1.91 3.59
N THR A 28 11.94 1.15 3.07
CA THR A 28 13.25 0.93 3.67
C THR A 28 14.28 1.81 2.98
N PRO A 29 15.08 2.61 3.71
CA PRO A 29 16.08 3.48 3.12
C PRO A 29 17.25 2.69 2.51
N PRO A 30 18.07 3.34 1.67
CA PRO A 30 19.36 2.81 1.22
C PRO A 30 20.19 2.24 2.38
N GLY A 31 20.82 1.07 2.15
CA GLY A 31 21.66 0.40 3.15
C GLY A 31 20.94 -0.29 4.33
N ALA A 32 19.62 -0.10 4.49
CA ALA A 32 18.84 -0.78 5.53
C ALA A 32 18.11 -2.04 5.00
N HIS A 33 17.62 -2.85 5.94
CA HIS A 33 16.78 -4.02 5.67
C HIS A 33 15.32 -3.76 6.08
N PRO A 34 14.35 -4.35 5.38
CA PRO A 34 12.95 -4.29 5.78
C PRO A 34 12.74 -4.90 7.17
N VAL A 35 11.98 -4.22 8.03
CA VAL A 35 11.51 -4.70 9.34
C VAL A 35 10.65 -5.95 9.18
N SER A 36 9.94 -6.11 8.05
CA SER A 36 9.18 -7.34 7.79
C SER A 36 10.06 -8.56 7.43
N MET A 37 11.33 -8.36 7.04
CA MET A 37 12.22 -9.40 6.53
C MET A 37 12.40 -10.64 7.43
N PRO A 38 12.45 -10.53 8.78
CA PRO A 38 12.54 -11.71 9.64
C PRO A 38 11.38 -12.71 9.47
N ARG A 39 10.19 -12.23 9.04
CA ARG A 39 9.01 -13.07 8.81
C ARG A 39 8.93 -13.66 7.41
N TRP A 40 9.86 -13.30 6.53
CA TRP A 40 9.84 -13.75 5.14
C TRP A 40 10.29 -15.20 5.02
N ASP A 41 9.65 -15.93 4.11
CA ASP A 41 10.09 -17.25 3.67
C ASP A 41 11.43 -17.18 2.89
N ALA A 42 12.04 -18.34 2.67
CA ALA A 42 13.32 -18.44 1.97
C ALA A 42 13.24 -17.86 0.55
N ARG A 43 12.16 -18.15 -0.18
CA ARG A 43 11.96 -17.68 -1.56
C ARG A 43 11.96 -16.16 -1.65
N ARG A 44 11.23 -15.49 -0.75
CA ARG A 44 11.12 -14.03 -0.70
C ARG A 44 12.44 -13.38 -0.29
N ARG A 45 13.19 -13.98 0.63
CA ARG A 45 14.55 -13.54 0.98
C ARG A 45 15.52 -13.65 -0.20
N SER A 46 15.48 -14.76 -0.94
CA SER A 46 16.31 -14.95 -2.14
C SER A 46 15.96 -13.94 -3.23
N ALA A 47 14.66 -13.70 -3.48
CA ALA A 47 14.23 -12.71 -4.46
C ALA A 47 14.67 -11.28 -4.09
N TYR A 48 14.59 -10.91 -2.80
CA TYR A 48 15.13 -9.64 -2.30
C TYR A 48 16.64 -9.53 -2.53
N ALA A 49 17.41 -10.55 -2.14
CA ALA A 49 18.86 -10.54 -2.29
C ALA A 49 19.28 -10.40 -3.76
N ALA A 50 18.56 -11.03 -4.68
CA ALA A 50 18.84 -10.95 -6.12
C ALA A 50 18.48 -9.60 -6.77
N SER A 51 17.53 -8.85 -6.19
CA SER A 51 16.95 -7.65 -6.83
C SER A 51 17.31 -6.35 -6.12
N ARG A 52 17.81 -6.40 -4.88
CA ARG A 52 18.08 -5.23 -4.06
C ARG A 52 19.20 -4.36 -4.66
N ASN A 53 18.90 -3.10 -4.95
CA ASN A 53 19.90 -2.08 -5.23
C ASN A 53 20.19 -1.27 -3.96
N PRO A 54 21.39 -1.38 -3.33
CA PRO A 54 21.67 -0.78 -2.03
C PRO A 54 21.58 0.75 -2.00
N SER A 55 21.64 1.41 -3.17
CA SER A 55 21.57 2.87 -3.31
C SER A 55 20.14 3.42 -3.44
N LEU A 56 19.14 2.56 -3.64
CA LEU A 56 17.74 2.95 -3.79
C LEU A 56 16.94 2.65 -2.52
N TRP A 57 15.75 3.22 -2.42
CA TRP A 57 14.78 2.79 -1.41
C TRP A 57 14.20 1.44 -1.80
N TRP A 58 13.79 0.65 -0.82
CA TRP A 58 13.08 -0.60 -1.02
C TRP A 58 11.64 -0.47 -0.55
N PHE A 59 10.69 -0.72 -1.43
CA PHE A 59 9.25 -0.63 -1.16
C PHE A 59 8.63 -2.02 -1.12
N THR A 60 7.96 -2.32 -0.01
CA THR A 60 7.18 -3.54 0.16
C THR A 60 5.74 -3.17 0.48
N VAL A 61 4.80 -3.86 -0.17
CA VAL A 61 3.38 -3.72 0.12
C VAL A 61 2.72 -5.08 0.25
N GLU A 62 1.94 -5.20 1.31
CA GLU A 62 1.04 -6.31 1.57
C GLU A 62 -0.34 -5.74 1.85
N SER A 63 -1.30 -6.05 0.99
CA SER A 63 -2.71 -5.70 1.18
C SER A 63 -3.58 -6.76 0.54
N GLU A 64 -4.87 -6.77 0.87
CA GLU A 64 -5.83 -7.66 0.22
C GLU A 64 -6.02 -7.36 -1.28
N ALA A 65 -5.80 -6.11 -1.70
CA ALA A 65 -5.98 -5.69 -3.10
C ALA A 65 -4.73 -5.82 -3.96
N TYR A 66 -3.55 -5.76 -3.33
CA TYR A 66 -2.26 -5.75 -4.02
C TYR A 66 -1.13 -6.15 -3.07
N ALA A 67 -0.26 -7.03 -3.54
CA ALA A 67 1.02 -7.32 -2.92
C ALA A 67 2.10 -7.37 -4.00
N ASN A 68 3.28 -6.82 -3.72
CA ASN A 68 4.41 -6.82 -4.65
C ASN A 68 5.47 -7.90 -4.32
N GLY A 69 5.06 -8.98 -3.65
CA GLY A 69 5.94 -10.09 -3.30
C GLY A 69 7.10 -9.63 -2.40
N ALA A 70 8.34 -9.83 -2.86
CA ALA A 70 9.55 -9.45 -2.12
C ALA A 70 9.76 -7.93 -1.98
N GLY A 71 9.01 -7.12 -2.74
CA GLY A 71 9.19 -5.69 -2.85
C GLY A 71 9.87 -5.28 -4.15
N GLU A 72 10.13 -3.99 -4.28
CA GLU A 72 10.77 -3.39 -5.45
C GLU A 72 11.65 -2.20 -5.06
N ASN A 73 12.63 -1.88 -5.91
CA ASN A 73 13.43 -0.65 -5.72
C ASN A 73 12.60 0.56 -6.16
N VAL A 74 12.61 1.63 -5.38
CA VAL A 74 11.95 2.90 -5.69
C VAL A 74 12.89 4.09 -5.46
N SER A 75 12.61 5.21 -6.11
CA SER A 75 13.39 6.43 -5.91
C SER A 75 13.09 7.07 -4.54
N ALA A 76 13.95 8.01 -4.14
CA ALA A 76 13.67 8.84 -2.98
C ALA A 76 12.42 9.73 -3.21
N GLU A 77 12.21 10.23 -4.43
CA GLU A 77 10.99 10.99 -4.75
C GLU A 77 9.72 10.16 -4.59
N ASP A 78 9.74 8.89 -5.03
CA ASP A 78 8.60 7.98 -4.88
C ASP A 78 8.31 7.68 -3.41
N ALA A 79 9.34 7.35 -2.62
CA ALA A 79 9.18 7.13 -1.18
C ALA A 79 8.57 8.36 -0.48
N ASP A 80 9.07 9.55 -0.79
CA ASP A 80 8.57 10.80 -0.20
C ASP A 80 7.16 11.18 -0.71
N ARG A 81 6.82 10.86 -1.97
CA ARG A 81 5.46 11.00 -2.51
C ARG A 81 4.48 10.18 -1.68
N TYR A 82 4.74 8.90 -1.43
CA TYR A 82 3.88 8.05 -0.60
C TYR A 82 3.86 8.52 0.86
N ARG A 83 5.02 8.85 1.45
CA ARG A 83 5.09 9.38 2.81
C ARG A 83 4.18 10.60 3.00
N ARG A 84 4.22 11.54 2.05
CA ARG A 84 3.33 12.72 2.05
C ARG A 84 1.88 12.32 1.88
N ALA A 85 1.55 11.39 0.99
CA ALA A 85 0.17 10.98 0.75
C ALA A 85 -0.52 10.42 1.99
N PHE A 86 0.22 9.68 2.82
CA PHE A 86 -0.29 9.02 4.02
C PHE A 86 -0.16 9.85 5.32
N ARG A 87 0.30 11.10 5.24
CA ARG A 87 0.31 12.02 6.40
C ARG A 87 -1.11 12.37 6.80
N TYR A 88 -1.45 12.20 8.08
CA TYR A 88 -2.77 12.54 8.61
C TYR A 88 -3.14 14.02 8.38
N PRO A 89 -4.40 14.34 8.01
CA PRO A 89 -5.49 13.41 7.69
C PRO A 89 -5.25 12.70 6.34
N ARG A 90 -5.53 11.39 6.31
CA ARG A 90 -5.36 10.54 5.11
C ARG A 90 -6.63 10.65 4.27
N THR A 91 -6.49 10.97 3.00
CA THR A 91 -7.63 11.13 2.08
C THR A 91 -7.38 10.30 0.81
N PHE A 92 -8.46 9.84 0.19
CA PHE A 92 -8.48 9.17 -1.11
C PHE A 92 -7.71 9.98 -2.14
N ALA A 93 -8.02 11.28 -2.29
CA ALA A 93 -7.39 12.12 -3.30
C ALA A 93 -5.86 12.11 -3.20
N ARG A 94 -5.30 12.18 -1.98
CA ARG A 94 -3.85 12.17 -1.77
C ARG A 94 -3.22 10.82 -2.08
N VAL A 95 -3.87 9.72 -1.68
CA VAL A 95 -3.40 8.36 -1.96
C VAL A 95 -3.49 8.05 -3.46
N HIS A 96 -4.59 8.45 -4.10
CA HIS A 96 -4.84 8.28 -5.51
C HIS A 96 -3.83 9.05 -6.38
N THR A 97 -3.61 10.33 -6.08
CA THR A 97 -2.57 11.12 -6.77
C THR A 97 -1.16 10.56 -6.55
N ALA A 98 -0.91 9.86 -5.45
CA ALA A 98 0.38 9.21 -5.24
C ALA A 98 0.61 7.97 -6.12
N GLY A 99 -0.45 7.45 -6.75
CA GLY A 99 -0.39 6.33 -7.69
C GLY A 99 -0.34 4.96 -7.03
N LEU A 100 -0.81 4.83 -5.78
CA LEU A 100 -0.81 3.54 -5.11
C LEU A 100 -1.88 2.63 -5.74
N LYS A 101 -1.48 1.47 -6.27
CA LYS A 101 -2.41 0.49 -6.83
C LYS A 101 -3.49 0.10 -5.83
N GLY A 102 -4.74 0.17 -6.28
CA GLY A 102 -5.92 -0.16 -5.46
C GLY A 102 -6.24 0.86 -4.35
N ASP A 103 -5.58 2.03 -4.36
CA ASP A 103 -5.83 3.17 -3.46
C ASP A 103 -5.85 2.81 -1.97
N ALA A 104 -5.10 1.77 -1.57
CA ALA A 104 -5.15 1.19 -0.23
C ALA A 104 -6.57 0.88 0.30
N GLY A 105 -7.52 0.61 -0.59
CA GLY A 105 -8.90 0.30 -0.25
C GLY A 105 -9.77 1.50 0.08
N PHE A 106 -9.32 2.74 -0.17
CA PHE A 106 -10.13 3.95 -0.03
C PHE A 106 -11.34 3.93 -0.97
N CYS A 107 -12.49 4.37 -0.45
CA CYS A 107 -13.63 4.74 -1.27
C CYS A 107 -13.53 6.23 -1.59
N ALA A 108 -13.60 6.58 -2.88
CA ALA A 108 -13.48 7.96 -3.36
C ALA A 108 -14.50 8.92 -2.73
N GLN A 109 -15.73 8.44 -2.50
CA GLN A 109 -16.82 9.25 -1.96
C GLN A 109 -16.84 9.30 -0.43
N CYS A 110 -16.45 8.22 0.25
CA CYS A 110 -16.44 8.19 1.72
C CYS A 110 -15.15 8.77 2.32
N ASP A 111 -14.10 8.92 1.50
CA ASP A 111 -12.76 9.36 1.90
C ASP A 111 -12.12 8.50 3.02
N VAL A 112 -12.55 7.24 3.12
CA VAL A 112 -12.05 6.28 4.11
C VAL A 112 -11.84 4.90 3.48
N PRO A 113 -10.93 4.09 4.05
CA PRO A 113 -10.63 2.79 3.48
C PRO A 113 -11.45 1.64 4.08
N TYR A 114 -11.78 0.65 3.24
CA TYR A 114 -12.53 -0.56 3.62
C TYR A 114 -11.74 -1.82 3.28
N CYS A 115 -11.86 -2.87 4.10
CA CYS A 115 -11.33 -4.20 3.76
C CYS A 115 -12.17 -4.85 2.67
N GLY A 116 -11.60 -5.85 2.00
CA GLY A 116 -12.25 -6.71 1.02
C GLY A 116 -13.52 -7.38 1.55
N ARG A 117 -13.64 -7.62 2.86
CA ARG A 117 -14.89 -8.13 3.46
C ARG A 117 -16.02 -7.10 3.48
N HIS A 118 -15.69 -5.82 3.54
CA HIS A 118 -16.65 -4.71 3.54
C HIS A 118 -16.85 -4.08 2.15
N TRP A 119 -15.98 -4.41 1.20
CA TRP A 119 -16.19 -4.23 -0.22
C TRP A 119 -17.04 -5.40 -0.73
N ARG A 120 -18.32 -5.15 -1.05
CA ARG A 120 -19.24 -6.17 -1.57
C ARG A 120 -19.08 -6.29 -3.08
N HIS A 121 -18.80 -7.50 -3.57
CA HIS A 121 -18.90 -7.79 -4.98
C HIS A 121 -20.38 -7.92 -5.38
N GLN A 122 -20.76 -7.23 -6.44
CA GLN A 122 -22.08 -7.33 -7.04
C GLN A 122 -21.93 -7.60 -8.53
N GLU A 123 -22.50 -8.68 -8.99
CA GLU A 123 -22.51 -9.06 -10.40
C GLU A 123 -23.80 -8.53 -11.05
N THR A 124 -23.69 -7.88 -12.20
CA THR A 124 -24.86 -7.47 -12.98
C THR A 124 -25.38 -8.64 -13.82
N ALA A 125 -26.62 -8.54 -14.29
CA ALA A 125 -27.22 -9.54 -15.18
C ALA A 125 -26.46 -9.73 -16.51
N THR A 126 -25.57 -8.78 -16.87
CA THR A 126 -24.71 -8.84 -18.05
C THR A 126 -23.35 -9.50 -17.77
N GLY A 127 -23.10 -9.98 -16.54
CA GLY A 127 -21.83 -10.57 -16.12
C GLY A 127 -20.74 -9.55 -15.79
N GLU A 128 -21.06 -8.25 -15.72
CA GLU A 128 -20.11 -7.24 -15.27
C GLU A 128 -20.09 -7.17 -13.74
N GLY A 129 -18.94 -7.47 -13.13
CA GLY A 129 -18.73 -7.34 -11.69
C GLY A 129 -18.44 -5.88 -11.29
N THR A 130 -19.17 -5.35 -10.30
CA THR A 130 -18.81 -4.12 -9.61
C THR A 130 -18.53 -4.40 -8.14
N THR A 131 -17.71 -3.56 -7.51
CA THR A 131 -17.42 -3.67 -6.08
C THR A 131 -17.92 -2.42 -5.38
N LEU A 132 -18.79 -2.61 -4.38
CA LEU A 132 -19.46 -1.54 -3.65
C LEU A 132 -18.95 -1.44 -2.22
N CYS A 133 -18.74 -0.22 -1.74
CA CYS A 133 -18.43 0.02 -0.34
C CYS A 133 -19.69 -0.21 0.54
N PRO A 134 -19.58 -0.17 1.88
CA PRO A 134 -20.72 -0.32 2.77
C PRO A 134 -21.88 0.66 2.51
N LEU A 135 -21.56 1.85 1.98
CA LEU A 135 -22.53 2.89 1.61
C LEU A 135 -23.03 2.80 0.14
N GLY A 136 -22.61 1.78 -0.63
CA GLY A 136 -23.09 1.57 -1.99
C GLY A 136 -22.33 2.32 -3.09
N HIS A 137 -21.22 2.98 -2.76
CA HIS A 137 -20.35 3.63 -3.73
C HIS A 137 -19.48 2.62 -4.47
N ARG A 138 -19.30 2.80 -5.78
CA ARG A 138 -18.42 1.97 -6.60
C ARG A 138 -16.95 2.26 -6.28
N ARG A 139 -16.12 1.22 -6.41
CA ARG A 139 -14.66 1.33 -6.33
C ARG A 139 -14.07 1.89 -7.61
#